data_AF-A0A5R8QBF5-F1
#
_entry.id   AF-A0A5R8QBF5-F1
#
_cell.length_a   1.000
_cell.length_b   1.000
_cell.length_c   1.000
_cell.angle_alpha   90.00
_cell.angle_beta   90.00
_cell.angle_gamma   90.00
#
_symmetry.space_group_name_H-M   'P 1'
#
loop_
_entity.id
_entity.type
_entity.pdbx_description
1 polymer ?
#
loop_
_entity_poly.entity_id
_entity_poly.type
_entity_poly.pdbx_seq_one_letter_code
_entity_poly.pdbx_strand_id
1 'polypeptide(L)' 'MNDTRTQLAILSDALVKIIDLGPLAAEGQAAPADLLIRAGDIAAQALTAAATYGQLPSFLDSEHLDIQSGADSE' A
#
# COMPACT_ATOMS: atom_id res chain seq x y z
N MET A 1 18.66 9.08 -4.41
CA MET A 1 17.42 9.88 -4.37
C MET A 1 16.28 8.88 -4.36
N ASN A 2 15.50 8.83 -3.27
CA ASN A 2 14.30 7.97 -3.19
C ASN A 2 13.14 8.74 -3.85
N ASP A 3 12.42 8.14 -4.80
CA ASP A 3 11.22 8.75 -5.38
C ASP A 3 9.97 8.24 -4.67
N THR A 4 9.77 8.75 -3.46
CA THR A 4 8.66 8.37 -2.59
C THR A 4 7.29 8.68 -3.21
N ARG A 5 7.18 9.70 -4.06
CA ARG A 5 5.91 10.02 -4.74
C ARG A 5 5.53 8.91 -5.72
N THR A 6 6.50 8.42 -6.49
CA THR A 6 6.28 7.30 -7.42
C THR A 6 6.01 6.00 -6.66
N GLN A 7 6.72 5.74 -5.55
CA GLN A 7 6.43 4.60 -4.67
C GLN A 7 4.99 4.61 -4.15
N LEU A 8 4.54 5.74 -3.60
CA LEU A 8 3.18 5.89 -3.09
C LEU A 8 2.13 5.73 -4.20
N ALA A 9 2.40 6.27 -5.40
CA ALA A 9 1.51 6.10 -6.55
C ALA A 9 1.32 4.62 -6.89
N ILE A 10 2.42 3.86 -7.01
CA ILE A 10 2.40 2.41 -7.29
C ILE A 10 1.61 1.65 -6.22
N LEU A 11 1.90 1.94 -4.94
CA LEU A 11 1.24 1.26 -3.83
C LEU A 11 -0.25 1.62 -3.74
N SER A 12 -0.62 2.87 -4.00
CA SER A 12 -2.01 3.31 -3.99
C SER A 12 -2.83 2.67 -5.13
N ASP A 13 -2.26 2.56 -6.32
CA ASP A 13 -2.89 1.87 -7.46
C ASP A 13 -3.11 0.39 -7.16
N ALA A 14 -2.15 -0.27 -6.51
CA ALA A 14 -2.29 -1.65 -6.08
C ALA A 14 -3.40 -1.84 -5.04
N LEU A 15 -3.54 -0.91 -4.08
CA LEU A 15 -4.61 -0.94 -3.09
C LEU A 15 -6.00 -0.81 -3.74
N VAL A 16 -6.15 0.08 -4.72
CA VAL A 16 -7.40 0.21 -5.49
C VAL A 16 -7.75 -1.12 -6.17
N LYS A 17 -6.79 -1.74 -6.86
CA LYS A 17 -6.99 -3.04 -7.53
C LYS A 17 -7.37 -4.16 -6.57
N ILE A 18 -6.85 -4.15 -5.34
CA ILE A 18 -7.21 -5.14 -4.31
C ILE A 18 -8.64 -4.90 -3.82
N ILE A 19 -9.03 -3.64 -3.58
CA ILE A 19 -10.40 -3.28 -3.17
C ILE A 19 -11.41 -3.68 -4.24
N ASP A 20 -11.06 -3.51 -5.51
CA ASP A 20 -11.90 -3.90 -6.66
C ASP A 20 -12.15 -5.41 -6.77
N LEU A 21 -11.42 -6.25 -6.01
CA LEU A 21 -11.72 -7.68 -5.89
C LEU A 21 -12.93 -7.95 -4.98
N GLY A 22 -13.30 -7.01 -4.11
CA GLY A 22 -14.40 -7.16 -3.15
C GLY A 22 -15.77 -7.45 -3.82
N PRO A 23 -16.18 -6.68 -4.83
CA PRO A 23 -17.41 -6.96 -5.59
C PRO A 23 -17.44 -8.37 -6.21
N LEU A 24 -16.29 -8.87 -6.72
CA LEU A 24 -16.20 -10.22 -7.28
C LEU A 24 -16.49 -11.31 -6.24
N ALA A 25 -16.10 -11.08 -4.98
CA ALA A 25 -16.45 -11.96 -3.86
C ALA A 25 -17.94 -11.89 -3.54
N ALA A 26 -18.49 -10.67 -3.47
CA ALA A 26 -19.89 -10.43 -3.10
C ALA A 26 -20.87 -10.98 -4.15
N GLU A 27 -20.50 -10.93 -5.43
CA GLU A 27 -21.29 -11.42 -6.55
C GLU A 27 -21.10 -12.93 -6.80
N GLY A 28 -20.26 -13.61 -6.00
CA GLY A 28 -19.99 -15.04 -6.12
C GLY A 28 -19.26 -15.44 -7.41
N GLN A 29 -18.55 -14.49 -8.04
CA GLN A 29 -17.89 -14.69 -9.32
C GLN A 29 -16.52 -15.38 -9.21
N ALA A 30 -15.97 -15.48 -7.99
CA ALA A 30 -14.71 -16.17 -7.71
C ALA A 30 -14.72 -16.75 -6.29
N ALA A 31 -13.92 -17.80 -6.08
CA ALA A 31 -13.76 -18.35 -4.74
C ALA A 31 -12.96 -17.36 -3.86
N PRO A 32 -13.30 -17.23 -2.56
CA PRO A 32 -12.58 -16.32 -1.66
C PRO A 32 -11.06 -16.57 -1.60
N ALA A 33 -10.65 -17.85 -1.67
CA ALA A 33 -9.24 -18.21 -1.68
C ALA A 33 -8.51 -17.69 -2.93
N ASP A 34 -9.12 -17.78 -4.11
CA ASP A 34 -8.53 -17.28 -5.35
C ASP A 34 -8.39 -15.75 -5.34
N LEU A 35 -9.37 -15.06 -4.75
CA LEU A 35 -9.32 -13.60 -4.58
C LEU A 35 -8.21 -13.17 -3.61
N LEU A 36 -8.00 -13.90 -2.51
CA LEU A 36 -6.90 -13.64 -1.58
C LEU A 36 -5.53 -13.90 -2.21
N ILE A 37 -5.40 -14.98 -3.00
CA ILE A 37 -4.17 -15.25 -3.76
C ILE A 37 -3.90 -14.09 -4.72
N ARG A 38 -4.91 -13.68 -5.49
CA ARG A 38 -4.79 -12.57 -6.44
C ARG A 38 -4.46 -11.24 -5.76
N ALA A 39 -5.05 -10.95 -4.60
CA ALA A 39 -4.71 -9.79 -3.80
C ALA A 39 -3.24 -9.82 -3.34
N GLY A 40 -2.77 -10.99 -2.88
CA GLY A 40 -1.37 -11.21 -2.50
C GLY A 40 -0.40 -10.99 -3.65
N ASP A 41 -0.71 -11.52 -4.84
CA ASP A 41 0.11 -11.34 -6.04
C ASP A 41 0.21 -9.86 -6.44
N ILE A 42 -0.91 -9.12 -6.42
CA ILE A 42 -0.94 -7.68 -6.69
C ILE A 42 -0.04 -6.94 -5.69
N ALA A 43 -0.18 -7.24 -4.40
CA ALA A 43 0.63 -6.62 -3.35
C ALA A 43 2.13 -6.90 -3.52
N ALA A 44 2.51 -8.15 -3.79
CA ALA A 44 3.91 -8.55 -3.98
C ALA A 44 4.55 -7.86 -5.21
N GLN A 45 3.81 -7.79 -6.32
CA GLN A 45 4.26 -7.10 -7.54
C GLN A 45 4.43 -5.59 -7.28
N ALA A 46 3.47 -4.96 -6.61
CA ALA A 46 3.53 -3.54 -6.30
C ALA A 46 4.69 -3.19 -5.37
N LEU A 47 4.92 -3.99 -4.32
CA LEU A 47 6.05 -3.81 -3.41
C LEU A 47 7.39 -3.94 -4.15
N THR A 48 7.51 -4.95 -5.03
CA THR A 48 8.70 -5.15 -5.85
C THR A 48 8.93 -3.97 -6.79
N ALA A 49 7.89 -3.48 -7.46
CA ALA A 49 7.97 -2.33 -8.34
C ALA A 49 8.34 -1.05 -7.58
N ALA A 50 7.71 -0.79 -6.43
CA ALA A 50 8.01 0.39 -5.60
C ALA A 50 9.45 0.35 -5.05
N ALA A 51 9.97 -0.82 -4.70
CA ALA A 51 11.36 -0.97 -4.25
C ALA A 51 12.40 -0.59 -5.32
N THR A 52 12.04 -0.53 -6.61
CA THR A 52 12.94 -0.05 -7.67
C THR A 52 13.22 1.46 -7.61
N TYR A 53 12.35 2.22 -6.92
CA TYR A 53 12.46 3.67 -6.79
C TYR A 53 13.17 4.12 -5.51
N GLY A 54 13.68 3.17 -4.73
CA GLY A 54 14.42 3.37 -3.49
C GLY A 54 13.98 2.41 -2.39
N GLN A 55 14.63 2.49 -1.23
CA GLN A 55 14.24 1.69 -0.08
C GLN A 55 12.82 2.08 0.35
N LEU A 56 11.97 1.06 0.54
CA LEU A 56 10.63 1.28 1.08
C LEU A 56 10.74 1.78 2.53
N PRO A 57 9.86 2.70 2.96
CA PRO A 57 9.79 3.10 4.36
C PRO A 57 9.64 1.87 5.24
N SER A 58 10.43 1.76 6.31
CA SER A 58 10.22 0.70 7.28
C SER A 58 8.91 0.97 8.03
N PHE A 59 8.13 -0.07 8.31
CA PHE A 59 6.93 0.07 9.13
C PHE A 59 7.26 0.45 10.59
N LEU A 60 8.52 0.27 11.02
CA LEU A 60 8.99 0.51 12.38
C LEU A 60 9.39 1.98 12.64
N ASP A 61 9.75 2.73 11.60
CA ASP A 61 10.09 4.16 11.75
C ASP A 61 8.84 5.06 11.87
N SER A 62 7.64 4.48 11.75
CA SER A 62 6.37 5.21 11.85
C SER A 62 6.02 5.65 13.28
N GLU A 63 6.74 5.16 14.29
CA GLU A 63 6.62 5.64 15.69
C GLU A 63 7.33 6.98 15.94
N HIS A 64 8.06 7.53 14.96
CA HIS A 64 8.71 8.84 15.06
C HIS A 64 8.04 9.93 14.19
N LEU A 65 6.78 9.72 13.78
CA LEU A 65 5.90 10.84 13.42
C LEU A 65 5.27 11.36 14.70
N ASP A 66 6.13 11.88 15.58
CA ASP A 66 5.70 12.61 16.76
C ASP A 66 4.78 13.74 16.32
N ILE A 67 3.62 13.75 16.97
CA ILE A 67 2.64 14.81 16.96
C ILE A 67 3.32 16.05 17.54
N GLN A 68 4.04 16.82 16.73
CA GLN A 68 4.30 18.22 17.00
C GLN A 68 3.24 19.05 16.28
N SER A 69 1.99 18.83 16.70
CA SER A 69 0.99 19.89 16.67
C SER A 69 1.53 21.04 17.51
N GLY A 70 1.60 22.22 16.92
CA GLY A 70 2.16 23.42 17.54
C GLY A 70 1.65 23.65 18.96
N ALA A 71 2.59 23.82 19.88
CA ALA A 71 2.40 24.68 21.04
C ALA A 71 3.06 26.00 20.69
N ASP A 72 2.20 26.91 20.28
CA ASP A 72 2.47 28.31 20.07
C ASP A 72 2.93 28.98 21.38
N SER A 73 3.84 29.94 21.24
CA SER A 73 4.02 31.14 22.08
C SER A 73 4.42 31.00 23.57
N GLU A 74 5.64 31.48 23.89
CA GLU A 74 5.87 32.57 24.86
C GLU A 74 7.10 33.39 24.45
#